data_AF-A0A7W0EMD7-F1
#
_entry.id   AF-A0A7W0EMD7-F1
#
_cell.length_a   1.000
_cell.length_b   1.000
_cell.length_c   1.000
_cell.angle_alpha   90.00
_cell.angle_beta   90.00
_cell.angle_gamma   90.00
#
_symmetry.space_group_name_H-M   'P 1'
#
loop_
_entity.id
_entity.type
_entity.pdbx_description
1 polymer ?
#
loop_
_entity_poly.entity_id
_entity_poly.type
_entity_poly.pdbx_seq_one_letter_code
_entity_poly.pdbx_strand_id
1 'polypeptide(L)'
;MNQIATPNDSASKQGGLVVFRDDLPDTLALWAEAYFRVEVTTSERSQQEQKRDIQTFLDFMWQEEKSDARSAWTPRLSRAFMDYLKKTVVTEGQRRWSDRTINRMFAHLKTWAKWIHKIRPFPLGNPMEKIKGLQVGSSLDIGYF
;
A
#
# COMPACT_ATOMS: atom_id res chain seq x y z
N MET A 1 28.65 31.62 -42.31
CA MET A 1 29.58 30.51 -42.00
C MET A 1 29.64 30.41 -40.48
N ASN A 2 28.78 29.59 -39.86
CA ASN A 2 28.98 28.16 -39.51
C ASN A 2 29.97 28.03 -38.33
N GLN A 3 29.69 27.46 -37.15
CA GLN A 3 28.60 26.65 -36.59
C GLN A 3 28.60 26.87 -35.05
N ILE A 4 27.41 26.89 -34.43
CA ILE A 4 27.27 26.85 -32.96
C ILE A 4 27.10 25.38 -32.58
N ALA A 5 28.04 24.83 -31.81
CA ALA A 5 27.92 23.50 -31.23
C ALA A 5 26.89 23.54 -30.10
N THR A 6 25.78 22.83 -30.31
CA THR A 6 24.73 22.57 -29.31
C THR A 6 25.30 21.72 -28.17
N PRO A 7 25.08 22.06 -26.89
CA PRO A 7 25.29 21.10 -25.81
C PRO A 7 24.16 20.08 -25.84
N ASN A 8 24.54 18.81 -25.93
CA ASN A 8 23.65 17.65 -25.88
C ASN A 8 22.76 17.70 -24.63
N ASP A 9 21.45 17.78 -24.87
CA ASP A 9 20.40 17.75 -23.87
C ASP A 9 20.21 16.31 -23.37
N SER A 10 21.09 15.88 -22.46
CA SER A 10 20.90 14.65 -21.69
C SER A 10 20.21 15.00 -20.39
N ALA A 11 18.92 15.34 -20.48
CA ALA A 11 18.01 15.42 -19.35
C ALA A 11 17.87 14.02 -18.74
N SER A 12 18.84 13.66 -17.90
CA SER A 12 18.70 12.59 -16.93
C SER A 12 17.45 12.90 -16.10
N LYS A 13 16.48 11.99 -16.16
CA LYS A 13 15.30 11.99 -15.28
C LYS A 13 15.79 11.90 -13.84
N GLN A 14 16.06 13.05 -13.23
CA GLN A 14 16.19 13.19 -11.79
C GLN A 14 14.79 12.98 -11.22
N GLY A 15 14.46 11.73 -10.91
CA GLY A 15 13.38 11.41 -9.99
C GLY A 15 13.60 12.23 -8.74
N GLY A 16 12.65 13.12 -8.43
CA GLY A 16 12.78 14.06 -7.32
C GLY A 16 13.23 13.32 -6.07
N LEU A 17 14.42 13.66 -5.56
CA LEU A 17 14.87 13.17 -4.27
C LEU A 17 13.86 13.65 -3.24
N VAL A 18 13.02 12.75 -2.75
CA VAL A 18 12.20 13.03 -1.57
C VAL A 18 13.16 13.02 -0.39
N VAL A 19 13.59 14.21 0.03
CA VAL A 19 14.38 14.39 1.25
C VAL A 19 13.41 14.33 2.42
N PHE A 20 13.28 13.16 3.04
CA PHE A 20 12.62 13.04 4.33
C PHE A 20 13.59 13.58 5.40
N ARG A 21 13.28 14.77 5.92
CA ARG A 21 14.03 15.32 7.05
C ARG A 21 13.78 14.45 8.28
N ASP A 22 14.82 14.19 9.06
CA ASP A 22 14.72 13.38 10.28
C ASP A 22 13.86 14.03 11.39
N ASP A 23 13.53 15.32 11.22
CA ASP A 23 12.65 16.08 12.10
C ASP A 23 11.14 15.85 11.84
N LEU A 24 10.79 15.15 10.75
CA LEU A 24 9.40 14.81 10.43
C LEU A 24 8.95 13.54 11.16
N PRO A 25 7.67 13.49 11.63
CA PRO A 25 7.12 12.28 12.22
C PRO A 25 7.22 11.08 11.26
N ASP A 26 7.70 9.93 11.75
CA ASP A 26 7.80 8.69 10.96
C ASP A 26 6.47 7.92 10.97
N THR A 27 5.39 8.59 10.55
CA THR A 27 4.01 8.09 10.59
C THR A 27 3.56 7.58 9.23
N LEU A 28 2.80 6.50 9.23
CA LEU A 28 2.28 5.89 8.02
C LEU A 28 1.29 6.79 7.29
N ALA A 29 0.54 7.64 7.99
CA ALA A 29 -0.30 8.65 7.32
C ALA A 29 0.53 9.59 6.44
N LEU A 30 1.67 10.11 6.94
CA LEU A 30 2.55 10.98 6.15
C LEU A 30 3.18 10.22 4.97
N TRP A 31 3.56 8.95 5.17
CA TRP A 31 4.03 8.09 4.08
C TRP A 31 2.95 7.84 3.02
N ALA A 32 1.67 7.77 3.39
CA ALA A 32 0.56 7.63 2.44
C ALA A 32 0.41 8.91 1.61
N GLU A 33 0.40 10.08 2.23
CA GLU A 33 0.35 11.36 1.54
C GLU A 33 1.51 11.54 0.55
N ALA A 34 2.73 11.23 0.99
CA ALA A 34 3.91 11.29 0.13
C ALA A 34 3.78 10.32 -1.05
N TYR A 35 3.37 9.07 -0.79
CA TYR A 35 3.18 8.05 -1.83
C TYR A 35 2.21 8.50 -2.93
N PHE A 36 1.04 9.03 -2.55
CA PHE A 36 0.07 9.52 -3.53
C PHE A 36 0.50 10.78 -4.26
N ARG A 37 1.39 11.58 -3.66
CA ARG A 37 1.92 12.79 -4.30
C ARG A 37 2.97 12.48 -5.36
N VAL A 38 3.82 11.48 -5.12
CA VAL A 38 5.06 11.31 -5.91
C VAL A 38 5.15 10.01 -6.70
N GLU A 39 4.44 8.95 -6.29
CA GLU A 39 4.59 7.62 -6.89
C GLU A 39 3.36 7.19 -7.69
N VAL A 40 2.15 7.55 -7.24
CA VAL A 40 0.92 7.05 -7.87
C VAL A 40 0.56 7.89 -9.09
N THR A 41 0.61 7.28 -10.27
CA THR A 41 0.31 7.90 -11.57
C THR A 41 -0.91 7.32 -12.27
N THR A 42 -1.66 6.44 -11.59
CA THR A 42 -2.87 5.82 -12.12
C THR A 42 -4.03 6.80 -12.25
N SER A 43 -5.11 6.39 -12.91
CA SER A 43 -6.35 7.19 -13.01
C SER A 43 -6.91 7.58 -11.64
N GLU A 44 -7.67 8.67 -11.59
CA GLU A 44 -8.26 9.20 -10.35
C GLU A 44 -9.12 8.18 -9.62
N ARG A 45 -9.92 7.40 -10.35
CA ARG A 45 -10.73 6.33 -9.76
C ARG A 45 -9.87 5.28 -9.07
N SER A 46 -8.80 4.82 -9.72
CA SER A 46 -7.87 3.86 -9.13
C SER A 46 -7.13 4.46 -7.93
N GLN A 47 -6.80 5.76 -7.96
CA GLN A 47 -6.23 6.45 -6.81
C GLN A 47 -7.21 6.49 -5.63
N GLN A 48 -8.49 6.80 -5.86
CA GLN A 48 -9.51 6.82 -4.82
C GLN A 48 -9.69 5.43 -4.18
N GLU A 49 -9.71 4.37 -4.99
CA GLU A 49 -9.76 3.00 -4.50
C GLU A 49 -8.53 2.65 -3.66
N GLN A 50 -7.33 2.98 -4.14
CA GLN A 50 -6.09 2.75 -3.39
C GLN A 50 -6.04 3.57 -2.08
N LYS A 51 -6.52 4.81 -2.09
CA LYS A 51 -6.63 5.66 -0.89
C LYS A 51 -7.54 5.02 0.15
N ARG A 52 -8.72 4.52 -0.26
CA ARG A 52 -9.66 3.84 0.64
C ARG A 52 -9.05 2.56 1.23
N ASP A 53 -8.37 1.78 0.40
CA ASP A 53 -7.75 0.52 0.83
C ASP A 53 -6.59 0.78 1.83
N ILE A 54 -5.74 1.80 1.58
CA ILE A 54 -4.69 2.22 2.52
C ILE A 54 -5.28 2.84 3.79
N GLN A 55 -6.31 3.68 3.68
CA GLN A 55 -6.97 4.28 4.84
C GLN A 55 -7.59 3.22 5.76
N THR A 56 -8.20 2.19 5.19
CA THR A 56 -8.76 1.06 5.97
C THR A 56 -7.67 0.39 6.82
N PHE A 57 -6.45 0.29 6.30
CA PHE A 57 -5.32 -0.23 7.06
C PHE A 57 -4.82 0.74 8.13
N LEU A 58 -4.75 2.05 7.84
CA LEU A 58 -4.39 3.07 8.83
C LEU A 58 -5.38 3.10 10.00
N ASP A 59 -6.68 2.99 9.72
CA ASP A 59 -7.70 2.91 10.76
C ASP A 59 -7.50 1.67 11.64
N PHE A 60 -7.14 0.54 11.03
CA PHE A 60 -6.78 -0.68 11.77
C PHE A 60 -5.52 -0.49 12.63
N MET A 61 -4.47 0.18 12.13
CA MET A 61 -3.26 0.49 12.90
C MET A 61 -3.61 1.27 14.18
N TRP A 62 -4.45 2.31 14.06
CA TRP A 62 -4.92 3.08 15.21
C TRP A 62 -5.78 2.26 16.17
N GLN A 63 -6.57 1.32 15.67
CA GLN A 63 -7.35 0.44 16.53
C GLN A 63 -6.47 -0.54 17.32
N GLU A 64 -5.52 -1.19 16.66
CA GLU A 64 -4.71 -2.28 17.20
C GLU A 64 -3.50 -1.78 18.02
N GLU A 65 -2.75 -0.81 17.52
CA GLU A 65 -1.48 -0.35 18.12
C GLU A 65 -1.59 1.04 18.76
N LYS A 66 -2.75 1.72 18.65
CA LYS A 66 -2.96 3.12 19.09
C LYS A 66 -1.91 4.09 18.51
N SER A 67 -1.38 3.73 17.35
CA SER A 67 -0.32 4.44 16.66
C SER A 67 -0.33 4.05 15.19
N ASP A 68 0.12 4.95 14.34
CA ASP A 68 0.44 4.68 12.94
C ASP A 68 1.95 4.80 12.68
N ALA A 69 2.80 4.64 13.70
CA ALA A 69 4.25 4.67 13.51
C ALA A 69 4.71 3.59 12.51
N ARG A 70 5.57 3.96 11.55
CA ARG A 70 6.09 3.03 10.54
C ARG A 70 6.80 1.82 11.16
N SER A 71 7.50 2.04 12.27
CA SER A 71 8.19 0.98 13.02
C SER A 71 7.24 -0.07 13.62
N ALA A 72 5.98 0.30 13.88
CA ALA A 72 4.96 -0.63 14.39
C ALA A 72 4.41 -1.56 13.31
N TRP A 73 4.55 -1.21 12.02
CA TRP A 73 4.10 -2.08 10.93
C TRP A 73 5.04 -3.27 10.76
N THR A 74 4.63 -4.40 11.31
CA THR A 74 5.35 -5.67 11.28
C THR A 74 4.63 -6.73 10.43
N PRO A 75 5.31 -7.82 10.01
CA PRO A 75 4.64 -8.96 9.37
C PRO A 75 3.53 -9.60 10.21
N ARG A 76 3.62 -9.51 11.55
CA ARG A 76 2.57 -9.97 12.47
C ARG A 76 1.32 -9.12 12.30
N LEU A 77 1.48 -7.79 12.27
CA LEU A 77 0.39 -6.84 12.14
C LEU A 77 -0.30 -6.93 10.77
N SER A 78 0.46 -7.17 9.71
CA SER A 78 -0.10 -7.46 8.38
C SER A 78 -1.01 -8.71 8.38
N ARG A 79 -0.66 -9.76 9.14
CA ARG A 79 -1.53 -10.96 9.29
C ARG A 79 -2.75 -10.66 10.15
N ALA A 80 -2.57 -9.94 11.25
CA ALA A 80 -3.69 -9.52 12.10
C ALA A 80 -4.71 -8.69 11.31
N PHE A 81 -4.25 -7.80 10.43
CA PHE A 81 -5.14 -7.06 9.52
C PHE A 81 -5.92 -7.98 8.57
N MET A 82 -5.27 -9.01 8.01
CA MET A 82 -5.96 -9.98 7.15
C MET A 82 -7.06 -10.72 7.92
N ASP A 83 -6.76 -11.13 9.15
CA ASP A 83 -7.72 -11.84 10.00
C ASP A 83 -8.87 -10.91 10.42
N TYR A 84 -8.58 -9.64 10.71
CA TYR A 84 -9.58 -8.61 10.98
C TYR A 84 -10.55 -8.44 9.79
N LEU A 85 -10.04 -8.31 8.57
CA LEU A 85 -10.86 -8.19 7.37
C LEU A 85 -11.70 -9.45 7.10
N LYS A 86 -11.17 -10.63 7.39
CA LYS A 86 -11.92 -11.88 7.26
C LYS A 86 -13.08 -11.99 8.25
N LYS A 87 -12.86 -11.55 9.49
CA LYS A 87 -13.81 -11.72 10.60
C LYS A 87 -14.86 -10.63 10.69
N THR A 88 -14.60 -9.46 10.11
CA THR A 88 -15.54 -8.34 10.25
C THR A 88 -16.75 -8.50 9.31
N VAL A 89 -17.94 -8.38 9.90
CA VAL A 89 -19.27 -8.62 9.30
C VAL A 89 -20.09 -7.32 9.25
N VAL A 90 -20.96 -7.15 8.24
CA VAL A 90 -21.77 -5.91 8.07
C VAL A 90 -23.08 -6.02 8.83
N THR A 91 -23.84 -7.08 8.58
CA THR A 91 -25.13 -7.40 9.21
C THR A 91 -25.47 -8.85 8.83
N GLU A 92 -26.16 -9.59 9.70
CA GLU A 92 -26.65 -10.97 9.42
C GLU A 92 -25.58 -11.99 9.00
N GLY A 93 -24.41 -11.95 9.64
CA GLY A 93 -23.35 -12.95 9.44
C GLY A 93 -22.61 -12.87 8.10
N GLN A 94 -22.98 -11.94 7.20
CA GLN A 94 -22.26 -11.74 5.95
C GLN A 94 -20.97 -10.93 6.16
N ARG A 95 -19.86 -11.48 5.65
CA ARG A 95 -18.54 -10.84 5.67
C ARG A 95 -18.59 -9.52 4.91
N ARG A 96 -17.95 -8.50 5.48
CA ARG A 96 -17.92 -7.14 4.89
C ARG A 96 -17.07 -7.02 3.64
N TRP A 97 -16.03 -7.84 3.49
CA TRP A 97 -15.19 -7.86 2.30
C TRP A 97 -15.08 -9.27 1.73
N SER A 98 -15.26 -9.37 0.41
CA SER A 98 -14.95 -10.59 -0.33
C SER A 98 -13.44 -10.84 -0.38
N ASP A 99 -13.05 -12.08 -0.64
CA ASP A 99 -11.63 -12.45 -0.73
C ASP A 99 -10.91 -11.69 -1.86
N ARG A 100 -11.63 -11.35 -2.95
CA ARG A 100 -11.12 -10.48 -4.02
C ARG A 100 -10.79 -9.08 -3.51
N THR A 101 -11.68 -8.49 -2.71
CA THR A 101 -11.45 -7.16 -2.12
C THR A 101 -10.28 -7.18 -1.13
N ILE A 102 -10.18 -8.21 -0.29
CA ILE A 102 -9.05 -8.38 0.63
C ILE A 102 -7.75 -8.51 -0.17
N ASN A 103 -7.71 -9.33 -1.21
CA ASN A 103 -6.53 -9.48 -2.05
C ASN A 103 -6.11 -8.18 -2.73
N ARG A 104 -7.08 -7.36 -3.18
CA ARG A 104 -6.79 -6.04 -3.74
C ARG A 104 -6.16 -5.11 -2.69
N MET A 105 -6.73 -5.03 -1.49
CA MET A 105 -6.16 -4.26 -0.39
C MET A 105 -4.72 -4.67 -0.11
N PHE A 106 -4.45 -5.98 -0.01
CA PHE A 106 -3.11 -6.50 0.22
C PHE A 106 -2.14 -6.26 -0.94
N ALA A 107 -2.61 -6.18 -2.18
CA ALA A 107 -1.79 -5.78 -3.32
C ALA A 107 -1.36 -4.31 -3.20
N HIS A 108 -2.27 -3.41 -2.84
CA HIS A 108 -1.93 -2.00 -2.62
C HIS A 108 -0.98 -1.81 -1.45
N LEU A 109 -1.20 -2.52 -0.33
CA LEU A 109 -0.29 -2.49 0.81
C LEU A 109 1.09 -3.02 0.47
N LYS A 110 1.21 -4.07 -0.36
CA LYS A 110 2.50 -4.59 -0.83
C LYS A 110 3.28 -3.55 -1.62
N THR A 111 2.63 -2.90 -2.58
CA THR A 111 3.28 -1.87 -3.40
C THR A 111 3.72 -0.69 -2.54
N TRP A 112 2.85 -0.24 -1.64
CA TRP A 112 3.14 0.87 -0.75
C TRP A 112 4.27 0.56 0.25
N ALA A 113 4.22 -0.60 0.92
CA ALA A 113 5.28 -1.04 1.83
C ALA A 113 6.62 -1.21 1.10
N LYS A 114 6.62 -1.76 -0.12
CA LYS A 114 7.84 -1.87 -0.94
C LYS A 114 8.43 -0.50 -1.25
N TRP A 115 7.58 0.47 -1.61
CA TRP A 115 8.01 1.84 -1.88
C TRP A 115 8.59 2.52 -0.63
N ILE A 116 7.91 2.45 0.52
CA ILE A 116 8.44 2.95 1.79
C ILE A 116 9.78 2.28 2.10
N HIS A 117 9.87 0.95 2.02
CA HIS A 117 11.07 0.21 2.39
C HIS A 117 12.29 0.57 1.54
N LYS A 118 12.08 0.93 0.26
CA LYS A 118 13.14 1.40 -0.64
C LYS A 118 13.75 2.73 -0.17
N ILE A 119 12.94 3.59 0.45
CA ILE A 119 13.36 4.93 0.89
C ILE A 119 13.80 4.93 2.35
N ARG A 120 12.99 4.31 3.23
CA ARG A 120 13.24 4.17 4.67
C ARG A 120 12.96 2.72 5.11
N PRO A 121 13.98 1.86 5.18
CA PRO A 121 13.82 0.46 5.53
C PRO A 121 13.12 0.24 6.87
N PHE A 122 12.13 -0.65 6.87
CA PHE A 122 11.43 -1.11 8.08
C PHE A 122 12.39 -1.85 9.02
N PRO A 123 12.31 -1.66 10.35
CA PRO A 123 13.27 -2.26 11.30
C PRO A 123 13.37 -3.78 11.22
N LEU A 124 12.26 -4.47 10.89
CA LEU A 124 12.17 -5.93 10.83
C LEU A 124 12.06 -6.46 9.39
N GLY A 125 12.54 -5.69 8.40
CA GLY A 125 12.34 -6.00 6.99
C GLY A 125 10.96 -5.60 6.48
N ASN A 126 10.70 -5.77 5.18
CA ASN A 126 9.44 -5.35 4.57
C ASN A 126 8.25 -6.15 5.18
N PRO A 127 7.26 -5.47 5.81
CA PRO A 127 6.18 -6.14 6.54
C PRO A 127 5.20 -6.92 5.67
N MET A 128 5.29 -6.78 4.35
CA MET A 128 4.42 -7.42 3.37
C MET A 128 5.09 -8.52 2.56
N GLU A 129 6.40 -8.72 2.72
CA GLU A 129 7.22 -9.59 1.85
C GLU A 129 6.74 -11.05 1.84
N LYS A 130 6.39 -11.59 3.01
CA LYS A 130 5.97 -12.99 3.18
C LYS A 130 4.45 -13.18 3.23
N ILE A 131 3.67 -12.12 3.01
CA ILE A 131 2.21 -12.18 3.11
C ILE A 131 1.62 -12.73 1.81
N LYS A 132 0.93 -13.88 1.90
CA LYS A 132 0.25 -14.51 0.76
C LYS A 132 -1.20 -14.04 0.68
N GLY A 133 -1.72 -13.91 -0.54
CA GLY A 133 -3.14 -13.63 -0.76
C GLY A 133 -4.02 -14.84 -0.43
N LEU A 134 -5.32 -14.59 -0.30
CA LEU A 134 -6.33 -15.62 -0.15
C LEU A 134 -6.55 -16.35 -1.46
N GLN A 135 -6.77 -17.66 -1.38
CA GLN A 135 -7.19 -18.44 -2.54
C GLN A 135 -8.62 -18.02 -2.91
N VAL A 136 -8.79 -17.51 -4.13
CA VAL A 136 -10.12 -17.24 -4.69
C VAL A 136 -10.49 -18.48 -5.49
N GLY A 137 -11.36 -19.33 -4.95
CA GLY A 137 -11.89 -20.48 -5.67
C GLY A 137 -12.78 -20.03 -6.82
N SER A 138 -12.54 -20.56 -8.02
CA SER A 138 -13.50 -20.49 -9.11
C SER A 138 -14.61 -21.48 -8.81
N SER A 139 -15.64 -21.09 -8.03
CA SER A 139 -16.88 -21.88 -8.01
C SER A 139 -17.57 -21.70 -9.35
N LEU A 140 -17.16 -22.51 -10.34
CA LEU A 140 -18.04 -22.86 -11.44
C LEU A 140 -19.09 -23.80 -10.85
N ASP A 141 -20.23 -23.26 -10.44
CA ASP A 141 -21.43 -24.07 -10.24
C ASP A 141 -21.83 -24.64 -11.59
N ILE A 142 -21.27 -25.81 -11.92
CA ILE A 142 -21.81 -26.67 -12.97
C ILE A 142 -22.99 -27.38 -12.32
N GLY A 143 -24.14 -26.71 -12.32
CA GLY A 143 -25.41 -27.32 -11.98
C GLY A 143 -25.70 -28.45 -12.95
N TYR A 144 -25.67 -29.68 -12.46
CA TYR A 144 -26.27 -30.81 -13.17
C TYR A 144 -27.79 -30.65 -13.05
N PHE A 145 -28.43 -30.33 -14.17
CA PHE A 145 -29.86 -30.55 -14.39
C PHE A 145 -30.10 -32.00 -14.78
#